data_AF-A0A7Y3HAH8-F1
#
_entry.id   AF-A0A7Y3HAH8-F1
#
_cell.length_a   1.000
_cell.length_b   1.000
_cell.length_c   1.000
_cell.angle_alpha   90.00
_cell.angle_beta   90.00
_cell.angle_gamma   90.00
#
_symmetry.space_group_name_H-M   'P 1'
#
loop_
_entity.id
_entity.type
_entity.pdbx_description
1 polymer ?
#
loop_
_entity_poly.entity_id
_entity_poly.type
_entity_poly.pdbx_seq_one_letter_code
_entity_poly.pdbx_strand_id
1 'polypeptide(L)'
;MLFRLRPSIIFCAALLLSAAPAHAQFCDEVLENSADSPSYACADTGYFVDGADGQAGEQLFSDSEIGLLGADFDGLDLFDPQDPDLAAPDSIKTPFFSNIQMNPSIESLNSLFKLRHRGAVSMGARNSINQAAAYNTRSRVTFIPVTIDNSLDPVTLNLSFDFDFTLRDPSDNATTGDAAVIAIARMFDDIQQLVFEFGGLSTLDLATDPEPLFFGDFGGPNTSFEPTGPDIEDEFDVDLLEVLVRQVPVGKRLTLETDTFGQVFSDGFESGDTSSWSVSSDDTFVFTVSSDNPNVRFKMVTEPTINAGMNDAWVSADAPLQGFFFTYYPQANIFFLSWFTFDSVIPGGPSAVFGAADQRWVTGVGTPDGNKVTISVELTSGGVFNDSDPTATQTPNYGTITIEFINCNEALMTYNFPSLGLSGEMTLTRVLTSNVPLCQELASP
;
A
#
# COMPACT_ATOMS: atom_id res chain seq x y z
N MET A 1 -5.55 16.59 -22.08
CA MET A 1 -6.57 16.27 -23.10
C MET A 1 -7.57 15.37 -22.40
N LEU A 2 -8.80 15.84 -22.13
CA LEU A 2 -9.76 15.07 -21.33
C LEU A 2 -10.12 13.76 -22.05
N PHE A 3 -9.76 12.64 -21.44
CA PHE A 3 -10.14 11.29 -21.85
C PHE A 3 -11.68 11.19 -21.93
N ARG A 4 -12.21 10.79 -23.10
CA ARG A 4 -13.61 10.33 -23.23
C ARG A 4 -13.58 8.80 -23.22
N LEU A 5 -13.64 8.22 -22.03
CA LEU A 5 -13.84 6.79 -21.83
C LEU A 5 -15.30 6.40 -22.15
N ARG A 6 -15.56 5.14 -22.52
CA ARG A 6 -16.94 4.65 -22.76
C ARG A 6 -17.75 4.75 -21.44
N PRO A 7 -19.04 5.14 -21.49
CA PRO A 7 -19.86 5.32 -20.28
C PRO A 7 -19.94 4.07 -19.39
N SER A 8 -20.01 2.87 -19.98
CA SER A 8 -20.15 1.58 -19.28
C SER A 8 -18.93 1.26 -18.39
N ILE A 9 -17.72 1.46 -18.92
CA ILE A 9 -16.44 1.25 -18.21
C ILE A 9 -16.30 2.21 -17.03
N ILE A 10 -16.64 3.50 -17.23
CA ILE A 10 -16.63 4.50 -16.15
C ILE A 10 -17.68 4.16 -15.09
N PHE A 11 -18.89 3.74 -15.50
CA PHE A 11 -19.99 3.46 -14.58
C PHE A 11 -19.70 2.25 -13.70
N CYS A 12 -19.07 1.20 -14.25
CA CYS A 12 -18.77 -0.03 -13.52
C CYS A 12 -17.55 0.12 -12.59
N ALA A 13 -16.48 0.79 -13.05
CA ALA A 13 -15.36 1.16 -12.18
C ALA A 13 -15.82 2.07 -11.02
N ALA A 14 -16.68 3.05 -11.32
CA ALA A 14 -17.29 3.90 -10.29
C ALA A 14 -18.25 3.13 -9.37
N LEU A 15 -18.96 2.09 -9.85
CA LEU A 15 -19.82 1.26 -9.00
C LEU A 15 -19.00 0.43 -8.00
N LEU A 16 -17.94 -0.24 -8.46
CA LEU A 16 -17.01 -1.00 -7.60
C LEU A 16 -16.32 -0.08 -6.58
N LEU A 17 -15.98 1.15 -6.97
CA LEU A 17 -15.37 2.16 -6.08
C LEU A 17 -16.37 2.84 -5.12
N SER A 18 -17.68 2.85 -5.39
CA SER A 18 -18.68 3.62 -4.61
C SER A 18 -19.66 2.79 -3.79
N ALA A 19 -19.68 1.46 -3.97
CA ALA A 19 -20.58 0.56 -3.25
C ALA A 19 -20.00 -0.04 -1.95
N ALA A 20 -18.72 0.19 -1.66
CA ALA A 20 -18.03 -0.44 -0.52
C ALA A 20 -18.36 0.19 0.86
N PRO A 21 -18.75 -0.61 1.88
CA PRO A 21 -18.76 -0.17 3.27
C PRO A 21 -17.40 -0.36 3.97
N ALA A 22 -17.20 0.44 5.02
CA ALA A 22 -15.93 0.83 5.66
C ALA A 22 -15.05 -0.24 6.35
N HIS A 23 -15.17 -1.55 6.07
CA HIS A 23 -14.52 -2.61 6.89
C HIS A 23 -13.70 -3.66 6.10
N ALA A 24 -13.51 -3.51 4.79
CA ALA A 24 -12.56 -4.32 4.01
C ALA A 24 -11.46 -3.39 3.44
N GLN A 25 -10.22 -3.59 3.86
CA GLN A 25 -9.09 -2.78 3.38
C GLN A 25 -8.81 -3.08 1.90
N PHE A 26 -9.38 -2.28 1.01
CA PHE A 26 -9.01 -2.22 -0.40
C PHE A 26 -7.56 -1.76 -0.54
N CYS A 27 -6.95 -2.00 -1.71
CA CYS A 27 -5.74 -1.29 -2.08
C CYS A 27 -5.91 0.20 -1.81
N ASP A 28 -7.00 0.82 -2.28
CA ASP A 28 -7.26 2.25 -2.06
C ASP A 28 -7.36 2.68 -0.59
N GLU A 29 -7.90 1.87 0.32
CA GLU A 29 -7.90 2.20 1.75
C GLU A 29 -6.51 2.05 2.37
N VAL A 30 -5.72 1.05 1.95
CA VAL A 30 -4.31 0.94 2.36
C VAL A 30 -3.55 2.20 1.95
N LEU A 31 -3.83 2.74 0.76
CA LEU A 31 -3.20 3.94 0.22
C LEU A 31 -3.54 5.22 0.97
N GLU A 32 -4.81 5.39 1.32
CA GLU A 32 -5.24 6.54 2.12
C GLU A 32 -4.61 6.49 3.52
N ASN A 33 -4.53 5.30 4.12
CA ASN A 33 -3.93 5.10 5.43
C ASN A 33 -2.39 5.14 5.41
N SER A 34 -1.77 4.80 4.28
CA SER A 34 -0.31 4.85 4.06
C SER A 34 0.12 6.07 3.25
N ALA A 35 -0.68 7.15 3.26
CA ALA A 35 -0.46 8.33 2.44
C ALA A 35 0.94 8.95 2.65
N ASP A 36 1.49 8.83 3.86
CA ASP A 36 2.82 9.34 4.23
C ASP A 36 3.94 8.31 4.10
N SER A 37 3.62 7.04 3.85
CA SER A 37 4.64 5.99 3.75
C SER A 37 5.48 6.15 2.48
N PRO A 38 6.82 6.09 2.60
CA PRO A 38 7.71 6.37 1.49
C PRO A 38 7.78 5.20 0.51
N SER A 39 7.35 4.00 0.88
CA SER A 39 7.20 2.86 -0.03
C SER A 39 6.06 1.94 0.41
N TYR A 40 5.21 1.52 -0.51
CA TYR A 40 4.23 0.46 -0.31
C TYR A 40 3.98 -0.28 -1.63
N ALA A 41 3.45 -1.49 -1.55
CA ALA A 41 2.84 -2.21 -2.66
C ALA A 41 1.58 -2.93 -2.17
N CYS A 42 0.56 -3.03 -3.00
CA CYS A 42 -0.66 -3.78 -2.70
C CYS A 42 -1.23 -4.39 -3.98
N ALA A 43 -1.98 -5.47 -3.82
CA ALA A 43 -2.76 -6.08 -4.89
C ALA A 43 -4.10 -6.58 -4.36
N ASP A 44 -5.13 -6.44 -5.18
CA ASP A 44 -6.49 -6.88 -4.89
C ASP A 44 -7.18 -7.40 -6.16
N THR A 45 -8.18 -8.24 -5.97
CA THR A 45 -9.06 -8.74 -7.02
C THR A 45 -10.48 -8.82 -6.51
N GLY A 46 -11.44 -8.53 -7.39
CA GLY A 46 -12.85 -8.53 -7.09
C GLY A 46 -13.62 -9.34 -8.12
N TYR A 47 -14.72 -9.94 -7.67
CA TYR A 47 -15.69 -10.61 -8.51
C TYR A 47 -17.10 -10.18 -8.11
N PHE A 48 -17.89 -9.77 -9.09
CA PHE A 48 -19.24 -9.26 -8.92
C PHE A 48 -20.19 -10.00 -9.86
N VAL A 49 -21.36 -10.41 -9.36
CA VAL A 49 -22.42 -11.04 -10.14
C VAL A 49 -23.78 -10.53 -9.71
N ASP A 50 -24.58 -10.10 -10.68
CA ASP A 50 -26.01 -9.84 -10.51
C ASP A 50 -26.80 -11.02 -11.07
N GLY A 51 -27.45 -11.78 -10.18
CA GLY A 51 -28.22 -12.97 -10.52
C GLY A 51 -29.38 -12.66 -11.48
N ALA A 52 -29.81 -13.65 -12.26
CA ALA A 52 -30.94 -13.51 -13.19
C ALA A 52 -32.29 -13.15 -12.49
N ASP A 53 -32.36 -13.30 -11.17
CA ASP A 53 -33.47 -12.94 -10.30
C ASP A 53 -33.33 -11.54 -9.65
N GLY A 54 -32.24 -10.81 -9.92
CA GLY A 54 -31.94 -9.49 -9.39
C GLY A 54 -31.33 -9.50 -7.98
N GLN A 55 -30.79 -10.64 -7.53
CA GLN A 55 -29.96 -10.71 -6.33
C GLN A 55 -28.51 -10.36 -6.69
N ALA A 56 -27.95 -9.33 -6.07
CA ALA A 56 -26.55 -8.94 -6.26
C ALA A 56 -25.65 -9.64 -5.24
N GLY A 57 -24.55 -10.23 -5.69
CA GLY A 57 -23.48 -10.77 -4.85
C GLY A 57 -22.12 -10.20 -5.27
N GLU A 58 -21.35 -9.73 -4.30
CA GLU A 58 -20.00 -9.20 -4.49
C GLU A 58 -19.03 -9.93 -3.57
N GLN A 59 -17.88 -10.33 -4.12
CA GLN A 59 -16.79 -10.91 -3.34
C GLN A 59 -15.46 -10.27 -3.70
N LEU A 60 -14.69 -9.96 -2.67
CA LEU A 60 -13.41 -9.27 -2.77
C LEU A 60 -12.31 -10.12 -2.15
N PHE A 61 -11.13 -10.08 -2.75
CA PHE A 61 -9.92 -10.73 -2.27
C PHE A 61 -8.79 -9.70 -2.29
N SER A 62 -8.12 -9.45 -1.16
CA SER A 62 -6.89 -8.64 -1.12
C SER A 62 -5.71 -9.45 -0.60
N ASP A 63 -4.52 -9.14 -1.11
CA ASP A 63 -3.26 -9.66 -0.61
C ASP A 63 -2.36 -8.50 -0.17
N SER A 64 -2.29 -8.27 1.14
CA SER A 64 -1.27 -7.44 1.77
C SER A 64 -0.39 -8.34 2.65
N GLU A 65 0.57 -9.03 2.02
CA GLU A 65 1.66 -9.82 2.62
C GLU A 65 1.30 -10.97 3.61
N ILE A 66 0.05 -11.22 4.04
CA ILE A 66 -0.21 -12.23 5.11
C ILE A 66 -1.58 -12.95 5.15
N GLY A 67 -2.41 -12.95 4.12
CA GLY A 67 -3.56 -13.88 4.09
C GLY A 67 -4.82 -13.41 3.38
N LEU A 68 -5.38 -14.35 2.64
CA LEU A 68 -6.65 -14.30 1.93
C LEU A 68 -7.82 -14.03 2.90
N LEU A 69 -8.45 -12.86 2.80
CA LEU A 69 -9.74 -12.57 3.43
C LEU A 69 -10.78 -12.32 2.32
N GLY A 70 -11.74 -13.25 2.20
CA GLY A 70 -12.94 -13.05 1.39
C GLY A 70 -14.07 -12.56 2.28
N ALA A 71 -14.78 -11.51 1.85
CA ALA A 71 -16.02 -11.08 2.48
C ALA A 71 -17.20 -11.32 1.52
N ASP A 72 -18.28 -11.88 2.08
CA ASP A 72 -19.57 -12.13 1.45
C ASP A 72 -20.56 -11.02 1.86
N PHE A 73 -21.37 -10.54 0.90
CA PHE A 73 -22.47 -9.61 1.11
C PHE A 73 -23.80 -10.25 0.70
N ASP A 74 -24.80 -10.10 1.59
CA ASP A 74 -26.20 -10.52 1.46
C ASP A 74 -26.55 -12.01 1.70
N GLY A 75 -25.65 -12.78 2.31
CA GLY A 75 -25.98 -14.10 2.88
C GLY A 75 -26.30 -15.17 1.82
N LEU A 76 -25.86 -14.94 0.59
CA LEU A 76 -25.74 -15.94 -0.44
C LEU A 76 -24.36 -16.59 -0.29
N ASP A 77 -24.33 -17.86 0.09
CA ASP A 77 -23.11 -18.66 0.06
C ASP A 77 -22.67 -18.79 -1.41
N LEU A 78 -21.86 -17.82 -1.87
CA LEU A 78 -21.46 -17.70 -3.28
C LEU A 78 -20.62 -18.89 -3.75
N PHE A 79 -20.13 -19.72 -2.82
CA PHE A 79 -19.44 -20.96 -3.09
C PHE A 79 -19.88 -22.12 -2.19
N ASP A 80 -21.02 -22.75 -2.51
CA ASP A 80 -21.32 -24.11 -2.00
C ASP A 80 -20.57 -25.14 -2.86
N PRO A 81 -19.50 -25.80 -2.36
CA PRO A 81 -18.76 -26.81 -3.12
C PRO A 81 -19.61 -28.05 -3.45
N GLN A 82 -20.83 -28.16 -2.93
CA GLN A 82 -21.80 -29.21 -3.25
C GLN A 82 -22.84 -28.80 -4.30
N ASP A 83 -22.92 -27.51 -4.67
CA ASP A 83 -23.79 -26.99 -5.72
C ASP A 83 -22.98 -26.69 -7.00
N PRO A 84 -23.13 -27.48 -8.08
CA PRO A 84 -22.36 -27.30 -9.31
C PRO A 84 -22.67 -25.99 -10.06
N ASP A 85 -23.77 -25.30 -9.75
CA ASP A 85 -24.11 -23.98 -10.32
C ASP A 85 -23.56 -22.81 -9.46
N LEU A 86 -23.02 -23.11 -8.26
CA LEU A 86 -22.42 -22.18 -7.31
C LEU A 86 -20.98 -22.55 -6.94
N ALA A 87 -20.32 -23.49 -7.61
CA ALA A 87 -18.90 -23.78 -7.35
C ALA A 87 -18.03 -22.56 -7.73
N ALA A 88 -16.90 -22.35 -7.01
CA ALA A 88 -15.89 -21.39 -7.45
C ALA A 88 -15.53 -21.66 -8.91
N PRO A 89 -15.55 -20.66 -9.81
CA PRO A 89 -15.13 -20.88 -11.18
C PRO A 89 -13.73 -21.51 -11.14
N ASP A 90 -13.47 -22.51 -11.99
CA ASP A 90 -12.15 -23.16 -12.16
C ASP A 90 -11.04 -22.18 -12.62
N SER A 91 -11.29 -20.86 -12.57
CA SER A 91 -10.67 -19.83 -13.39
C SER A 91 -10.07 -18.66 -12.59
N ILE A 92 -10.14 -18.66 -11.25
CA ILE A 92 -9.22 -17.83 -10.45
C ILE A 92 -7.83 -18.49 -10.51
N LYS A 93 -7.10 -18.25 -11.60
CA LYS A 93 -5.71 -18.67 -11.73
C LYS A 93 -4.82 -17.74 -10.93
N THR A 94 -4.51 -18.18 -9.71
CA THR A 94 -3.34 -17.68 -8.97
C THR A 94 -2.08 -17.77 -9.83
N PRO A 95 -1.11 -16.84 -9.71
CA PRO A 95 -1.03 -15.79 -8.70
C PRO A 95 -1.22 -14.36 -9.24
N PHE A 96 -1.98 -13.53 -8.52
CA PHE A 96 -1.97 -12.07 -8.61
C PHE A 96 -0.96 -11.54 -7.59
N PHE A 97 -0.04 -10.68 -8.02
CA PHE A 97 0.89 -10.04 -7.09
C PHE A 97 1.38 -8.71 -7.64
N SER A 98 1.51 -7.72 -6.75
CA SER A 98 2.34 -6.54 -6.99
C SER A 98 3.69 -6.80 -6.32
N ASN A 99 4.80 -6.72 -7.05
CA ASN A 99 6.13 -6.95 -6.50
C ASN A 99 7.09 -5.85 -6.94
N ILE A 100 7.66 -5.18 -5.96
CA ILE A 100 8.76 -4.26 -6.19
C ILE A 100 10.05 -5.08 -6.29
N GLN A 101 10.40 -5.53 -7.51
CA GLN A 101 11.68 -6.20 -7.73
C GLN A 101 12.81 -5.18 -7.77
N MET A 102 13.41 -4.98 -6.59
CA MET A 102 14.70 -4.33 -6.44
C MET A 102 15.80 -5.31 -6.84
N ASN A 103 16.73 -4.90 -7.70
CA ASN A 103 18.01 -5.61 -7.79
C ASN A 103 18.71 -5.47 -6.41
N PRO A 104 19.32 -6.53 -5.86
CA PRO A 104 19.44 -6.73 -4.43
C PRO A 104 20.38 -5.70 -3.77
N SER A 105 19.79 -4.73 -3.09
CA SER A 105 19.82 -4.60 -1.62
C SER A 105 19.24 -3.25 -1.25
N ILE A 106 18.48 -3.19 -0.16
CA ILE A 106 18.15 -1.94 0.55
C ILE A 106 19.46 -1.20 0.95
N GLU A 107 20.62 -1.86 0.84
CA GLU A 107 21.94 -1.41 1.26
C GLU A 107 22.84 -0.77 0.17
N SER A 108 22.41 -0.66 -1.09
CA SER A 108 23.29 -0.08 -2.12
C SER A 108 22.59 0.95 -3.00
N LEU A 109 23.21 2.13 -3.09
CA LEU A 109 22.93 3.15 -4.10
C LEU A 109 22.76 2.50 -5.49
N ASN A 110 21.54 2.51 -6.03
CA ASN A 110 21.20 1.86 -7.30
C ASN A 110 21.21 2.88 -8.45
N SER A 111 21.66 2.49 -9.65
CA SER A 111 21.52 3.31 -10.87
C SER A 111 20.19 3.06 -11.60
N LEU A 112 19.39 2.11 -11.09
CA LEU A 112 18.13 1.64 -11.67
C LEU A 112 17.28 0.95 -10.59
N PHE A 113 15.96 1.16 -10.60
CA PHE A 113 15.00 0.30 -9.89
C PHE A 113 13.78 0.00 -10.78
N LYS A 114 13.05 -1.07 -10.42
CA LYS A 114 11.86 -1.52 -11.16
C LYS A 114 10.68 -1.72 -10.21
N LEU A 115 9.48 -1.40 -10.67
CA LEU A 115 8.22 -1.85 -10.06
C LEU A 115 7.57 -2.82 -11.04
N ARG A 116 7.13 -3.99 -10.56
CA ARG A 116 6.47 -5.00 -11.38
C ARG A 116 5.06 -5.23 -10.86
N HIS A 117 4.11 -5.19 -11.77
CA HIS A 117 2.73 -5.55 -11.49
C HIS A 117 2.33 -6.77 -12.30
N ARG A 118 1.57 -7.65 -11.66
CA ARG A 118 0.99 -8.82 -12.28
C ARG A 118 -0.42 -9.03 -11.76
N GLY A 119 -1.35 -9.15 -12.69
CA GLY A 119 -2.70 -9.59 -12.40
C GLY A 119 -3.26 -10.43 -13.53
N ALA A 120 -4.13 -11.35 -13.17
CA ALA A 120 -4.91 -12.12 -14.11
C ALA A 120 -6.29 -12.36 -13.52
N VAL A 121 -7.33 -12.07 -14.30
CA VAL A 121 -8.70 -12.44 -14.00
C VAL A 121 -9.31 -13.13 -15.20
N SER A 122 -10.17 -14.09 -14.93
CA SER A 122 -10.99 -14.69 -15.96
C SER A 122 -12.39 -14.96 -15.44
N MET A 123 -13.35 -14.87 -16.34
CA MET A 123 -14.77 -14.96 -16.05
C MET A 123 -15.38 -16.00 -16.99
N GLY A 124 -15.96 -17.05 -16.41
CA GLY A 124 -16.68 -18.08 -17.15
C GLY A 124 -18.15 -17.72 -17.38
N ALA A 125 -18.82 -18.49 -18.23
CA ALA A 125 -20.24 -18.33 -18.51
C ALA A 125 -21.11 -18.66 -17.28
N ARG A 126 -22.00 -17.73 -16.89
CA ARG A 126 -22.99 -17.95 -15.82
C ARG A 126 -24.26 -17.16 -16.12
N ASN A 127 -25.43 -17.77 -15.88
CA ASN A 127 -26.70 -17.09 -16.10
C ASN A 127 -26.89 -15.91 -15.12
N SER A 128 -26.74 -14.69 -15.62
CA SER A 128 -26.66 -13.46 -14.83
C SER A 128 -27.15 -12.27 -15.64
N ILE A 129 -27.61 -11.22 -14.97
CA ILE A 129 -27.87 -9.90 -15.59
C ILE A 129 -26.55 -9.18 -15.85
N ASN A 130 -25.61 -9.22 -14.90
CA ASN A 130 -24.29 -8.60 -15.04
C ASN A 130 -23.23 -9.47 -14.35
N GLN A 131 -22.01 -9.49 -14.88
CA GLN A 131 -20.84 -10.02 -14.20
C GLN A 131 -19.61 -9.16 -14.45
N ALA A 132 -18.74 -9.08 -13.44
CA ALA A 132 -17.43 -8.47 -13.56
C ALA A 132 -16.41 -9.27 -12.78
N ALA A 133 -15.21 -9.43 -13.33
CA ALA A 133 -14.03 -9.82 -12.58
C ALA A 133 -12.94 -8.78 -12.83
N ALA A 134 -12.25 -8.35 -11.79
CA ALA A 134 -11.20 -7.35 -11.90
C ALA A 134 -10.01 -7.65 -10.98
N TYR A 135 -8.84 -7.21 -11.37
CA TYR A 135 -7.70 -7.06 -10.48
C TYR A 135 -7.22 -5.62 -10.48
N ASN A 136 -6.60 -5.22 -9.38
CA ASN A 136 -5.89 -3.97 -9.26
C ASN A 136 -4.58 -4.22 -8.51
N THR A 137 -3.55 -3.51 -8.92
CA THR A 137 -2.21 -3.61 -8.33
C THR A 137 -1.62 -2.22 -8.30
N ARG A 138 -1.15 -1.79 -7.13
CA ARG A 138 -0.61 -0.44 -6.94
C ARG A 138 0.68 -0.47 -6.15
N SER A 139 1.58 0.44 -6.49
CA SER A 139 2.85 0.61 -5.78
C SER A 139 3.21 2.09 -5.70
N ARG A 140 3.86 2.46 -4.60
CA ARG A 140 4.54 3.75 -4.46
C ARG A 140 5.97 3.52 -4.04
N VAL A 141 6.84 4.35 -4.59
CA VAL A 141 8.21 4.43 -4.12
C VAL A 141 8.68 5.88 -4.12
N THR A 142 9.18 6.30 -2.97
CA THR A 142 9.81 7.60 -2.78
C THR A 142 11.32 7.40 -2.84
N PHE A 143 11.98 8.20 -3.66
CA PHE A 143 13.42 8.14 -3.84
C PHE A 143 14.02 9.53 -4.01
N ILE A 144 15.33 9.63 -3.84
CA ILE A 144 16.11 10.84 -3.99
C ILE A 144 17.23 10.56 -5.01
N PRO A 145 17.25 11.21 -6.18
CA PRO A 145 18.39 11.16 -7.06
C PRO A 145 19.58 11.89 -6.43
N VAL A 146 20.71 11.22 -6.34
CA VAL A 146 21.97 11.76 -5.83
C VAL A 146 23.10 11.49 -6.83
N THR A 147 24.16 12.28 -6.73
CA THR A 147 25.33 12.15 -7.61
C THR A 147 26.57 11.83 -6.77
N ILE A 148 27.39 10.89 -7.23
CA ILE A 148 28.61 10.48 -6.50
C ILE A 148 29.67 11.59 -6.50
N ASP A 149 29.67 12.44 -7.52
CA ASP A 149 30.54 13.60 -7.65
C ASP A 149 30.04 14.84 -6.88
N ASN A 150 28.92 14.71 -6.14
CA ASN A 150 28.23 15.80 -5.46
C ASN A 150 27.80 16.95 -6.39
N SER A 151 27.64 16.70 -7.69
CA SER A 151 27.04 17.68 -8.60
C SER A 151 25.59 17.99 -8.18
N LEU A 152 25.23 19.26 -8.23
CA LEU A 152 23.87 19.75 -7.98
C LEU A 152 23.09 20.01 -9.28
N ASP A 153 23.68 19.71 -10.43
CA ASP A 153 23.04 19.87 -11.72
C ASP A 153 21.85 18.90 -11.85
N PRO A 154 20.75 19.27 -12.53
CA PRO A 154 19.63 18.36 -12.78
C PRO A 154 20.08 17.05 -13.41
N VAL A 155 19.47 15.94 -12.96
CA VAL A 155 19.75 14.61 -13.51
C VAL A 155 18.70 14.21 -14.52
N THR A 156 19.13 13.43 -15.51
CA THR A 156 18.26 12.87 -16.54
C THR A 156 17.81 11.48 -16.11
N LEU A 157 16.51 11.30 -15.94
CA LEU A 157 15.89 10.00 -15.71
C LEU A 157 15.36 9.43 -17.03
N ASN A 158 15.61 8.15 -17.24
CA ASN A 158 14.99 7.31 -18.26
C ASN A 158 13.91 6.47 -17.59
N LEU A 159 12.67 6.67 -18.01
CA LEU A 159 11.47 5.98 -17.53
C LEU A 159 11.04 5.03 -18.65
N SER A 160 11.14 3.72 -18.42
CA SER A 160 10.72 2.71 -19.39
C SER A 160 9.48 2.00 -18.87
N PHE A 161 8.46 1.93 -19.72
CA PHE A 161 7.20 1.23 -19.50
C PHE A 161 7.17 0.07 -20.49
N ASP A 162 7.45 -1.11 -19.99
CA ASP A 162 7.51 -2.36 -20.76
C ASP A 162 6.34 -3.20 -20.26
N PHE A 163 5.28 -3.29 -21.06
CA PHE A 163 4.01 -3.91 -20.71
C PHE A 163 3.68 -5.01 -21.71
N ASP A 164 3.41 -6.18 -21.18
CA ASP A 164 2.96 -7.34 -21.94
C ASP A 164 1.74 -7.93 -21.22
N PHE A 165 0.63 -7.98 -21.96
CA PHE A 165 -0.65 -8.44 -21.47
C PHE A 165 -1.50 -9.03 -22.58
N THR A 166 -2.37 -9.95 -22.18
CA THR A 166 -3.27 -10.68 -23.06
C THR A 166 -4.71 -10.25 -22.80
N LEU A 167 -5.45 -9.95 -23.87
CA LEU A 167 -6.88 -9.70 -23.85
C LEU A 167 -7.60 -10.84 -24.56
N ARG A 168 -8.65 -11.38 -23.93
CA ARG A 168 -9.50 -12.41 -24.52
C ARG A 168 -10.98 -12.08 -24.35
N ASP A 169 -11.70 -12.11 -25.45
CA ASP A 169 -13.15 -11.92 -25.52
C ASP A 169 -13.77 -13.05 -26.37
N PRO A 170 -14.26 -14.15 -25.78
CA PRO A 170 -14.84 -15.25 -26.55
C PRO A 170 -16.03 -14.78 -27.40
N SER A 171 -15.90 -14.92 -28.72
CA SER A 171 -16.87 -14.46 -29.71
C SER A 171 -18.29 -15.00 -29.44
N ASP A 172 -19.25 -14.08 -29.32
CA ASP A 172 -20.73 -14.30 -29.27
C ASP A 172 -21.32 -14.96 -28.00
N ASN A 173 -20.98 -14.49 -26.80
CA ASN A 173 -21.65 -14.95 -25.56
C ASN A 173 -22.37 -13.89 -24.72
N ALA A 174 -22.10 -12.61 -24.97
CA ALA A 174 -22.78 -11.50 -24.33
C ALA A 174 -23.17 -10.48 -25.39
N THR A 175 -24.40 -9.94 -25.32
CA THR A 175 -24.83 -8.89 -26.24
C THR A 175 -24.02 -7.60 -26.07
N THR A 176 -23.34 -7.44 -24.93
CA THR A 176 -22.50 -6.29 -24.58
C THR A 176 -21.51 -6.66 -23.46
N GLY A 177 -20.21 -6.70 -23.78
CA GLY A 177 -19.14 -7.03 -22.82
C GLY A 177 -17.79 -6.54 -23.33
N ASP A 178 -16.79 -6.47 -22.44
CA ASP A 178 -15.43 -6.07 -22.79
C ASP A 178 -14.35 -6.63 -21.85
N ALA A 179 -13.19 -6.89 -22.42
CA ALA A 179 -11.93 -7.12 -21.70
C ALA A 179 -11.10 -5.84 -21.75
N ALA A 180 -10.65 -5.33 -20.61
CA ALA A 180 -9.98 -4.05 -20.50
C ALA A 180 -8.75 -4.08 -19.58
N VAL A 181 -7.72 -3.33 -19.95
CA VAL A 181 -6.49 -3.14 -19.18
C VAL A 181 -6.13 -1.67 -19.13
N ILE A 182 -5.82 -1.17 -17.94
CA ILE A 182 -5.34 0.18 -17.67
C ILE A 182 -3.98 0.08 -16.99
N ALA A 183 -3.03 0.95 -17.42
CA ALA A 183 -1.79 1.17 -16.69
C ALA A 183 -1.51 2.67 -16.57
N ILE A 184 -1.17 3.11 -15.36
CA ILE A 184 -0.90 4.51 -15.02
C ILE A 184 0.40 4.58 -14.23
N ALA A 185 1.26 5.55 -14.57
CA ALA A 185 2.40 5.94 -13.77
C ALA A 185 2.40 7.46 -13.56
N ARG A 186 2.54 7.89 -12.30
CA ARG A 186 2.59 9.30 -11.92
C ARG A 186 3.80 9.54 -11.03
N MET A 187 4.54 10.60 -11.31
CA MET A 187 5.62 11.04 -10.44
C MET A 187 5.32 12.41 -9.86
N PHE A 188 5.54 12.55 -8.57
CA PHE A 188 5.33 13.77 -7.79
C PHE A 188 6.64 14.23 -7.17
N ASP A 189 6.76 15.54 -6.92
CA ASP A 189 7.89 16.12 -6.18
C ASP A 189 7.63 16.22 -4.66
N ASP A 190 8.53 16.88 -3.94
CA ASP A 190 8.48 17.04 -2.47
C ASP A 190 7.29 17.86 -1.96
N ILE A 191 6.58 18.57 -2.85
CA ILE A 191 5.37 19.34 -2.54
C ILE A 191 4.12 18.75 -3.18
N GLN A 192 4.16 17.47 -3.60
CA GLN A 192 3.06 16.75 -4.24
C GLN A 192 2.63 17.35 -5.59
N GLN A 193 3.51 18.09 -6.27
CA GLN A 193 3.25 18.58 -7.60
C GLN A 193 3.61 17.50 -8.63
N LEU A 194 2.71 17.28 -9.60
CA LEU A 194 2.90 16.32 -10.68
C LEU A 194 4.10 16.72 -11.57
N VAL A 195 5.09 15.83 -11.66
CA VAL A 195 6.29 15.92 -12.50
C VAL A 195 6.05 15.30 -13.86
N PHE A 196 5.44 14.11 -13.90
CA PHE A 196 4.95 13.49 -15.12
C PHE A 196 3.79 12.55 -14.83
N GLU A 197 3.01 12.28 -15.88
CA GLU A 197 2.00 11.23 -15.92
C GLU A 197 2.18 10.47 -17.23
N PHE A 198 2.04 9.15 -17.16
CA PHE A 198 1.84 8.23 -18.26
C PHE A 198 0.54 7.46 -17.96
N GLY A 199 -0.34 7.32 -18.93
CA GLY A 199 -1.59 6.60 -18.74
C GLY A 199 -2.22 6.12 -20.04
N GLY A 200 -2.60 4.85 -20.08
CA GLY A 200 -3.28 4.27 -21.23
C GLY A 200 -4.27 3.18 -20.87
N LEU A 201 -5.12 2.86 -21.84
CA LEU A 201 -6.17 1.86 -21.76
C LEU A 201 -6.15 1.04 -23.04
N SER A 202 -6.27 -0.28 -22.93
CA SER A 202 -6.62 -1.16 -24.04
C SER A 202 -7.94 -1.85 -23.75
N THR A 203 -8.78 -2.02 -24.77
CA THR A 203 -10.06 -2.73 -24.67
C THR A 203 -10.24 -3.68 -25.85
N LEU A 204 -10.77 -4.87 -25.60
CA LEU A 204 -11.20 -5.83 -26.61
C LEU A 204 -12.69 -6.12 -26.43
N ASP A 205 -13.44 -5.94 -27.51
CA ASP A 205 -14.87 -6.21 -27.63
C ASP A 205 -15.12 -6.63 -29.10
N LEU A 206 -15.02 -7.93 -29.37
CA LEU A 206 -15.14 -8.53 -30.71
C LEU A 206 -16.53 -8.42 -31.30
N ALA A 207 -17.55 -8.17 -30.48
CA ALA A 207 -18.88 -7.84 -30.97
C ALA A 207 -18.92 -6.46 -31.64
N THR A 208 -18.06 -5.53 -31.22
CA THR A 208 -17.99 -4.17 -31.77
C THR A 208 -16.83 -3.96 -32.74
N ASP A 209 -15.63 -4.44 -32.42
CA ASP A 209 -14.39 -4.18 -33.15
C ASP A 209 -13.56 -5.48 -33.26
N PRO A 210 -13.03 -5.83 -34.45
CA PRO A 210 -12.33 -7.10 -34.65
C PRO A 210 -10.90 -7.15 -34.08
N GLU A 211 -10.42 -6.04 -33.51
CA GLU A 211 -9.07 -5.83 -33.01
C GLU A 211 -9.12 -5.02 -31.71
N PRO A 212 -8.13 -5.17 -30.79
CA PRO A 212 -8.04 -4.33 -29.61
C PRO A 212 -7.95 -2.84 -29.94
N LEU A 213 -8.66 -2.02 -29.16
CA LEU A 213 -8.59 -0.56 -29.22
C LEU A 213 -7.63 -0.02 -28.16
N PHE A 214 -6.84 0.98 -28.53
CA PHE A 214 -5.87 1.63 -27.63
C PHE A 214 -6.19 3.11 -27.44
N PHE A 215 -6.11 3.57 -26.18
CA PHE A 215 -6.40 4.94 -25.79
C PHE A 215 -5.29 5.53 -24.92
N GLY A 216 -5.20 6.86 -24.90
CA GLY A 216 -4.16 7.56 -24.15
C GLY A 216 -2.78 7.26 -24.71
N ASP A 217 -1.82 7.04 -23.80
CA ASP A 217 -0.44 6.78 -24.17
C ASP A 217 -0.24 5.37 -24.76
N PHE A 218 -1.23 4.47 -24.64
CA PHE A 218 -1.20 3.17 -25.35
C PHE A 218 -1.40 3.32 -26.86
N GLY A 219 -1.95 4.45 -27.35
CA GLY A 219 -2.10 4.69 -28.79
C GLY A 219 -0.80 5.08 -29.51
N GLY A 220 0.35 4.99 -28.84
CA GLY A 220 1.66 5.36 -29.38
C GLY A 220 2.18 4.45 -30.50
N PRO A 221 3.23 4.88 -31.22
CA PRO A 221 3.79 4.11 -32.33
C PRO A 221 4.54 2.84 -31.91
N ASN A 222 4.79 2.65 -30.62
CA ASN A 222 5.53 1.52 -30.06
C ASN A 222 4.61 0.44 -29.45
N THR A 223 3.30 0.55 -29.70
CA THR A 223 2.30 -0.42 -29.28
C THR A 223 2.05 -1.37 -30.44
N SER A 224 2.16 -2.68 -30.18
CA SER A 224 1.86 -3.73 -31.14
C SER A 224 0.99 -4.80 -30.51
N PHE A 225 0.22 -5.50 -31.34
CA PHE A 225 -0.57 -6.63 -30.91
C PHE A 225 -0.63 -7.68 -32.02
N GLU A 226 -0.76 -8.95 -31.65
CA GLU A 226 -0.94 -10.07 -32.57
C GLU A 226 -1.91 -11.09 -31.93
N PRO A 227 -2.74 -11.79 -32.72
CA PRO A 227 -3.55 -12.90 -32.20
C PRO A 227 -2.65 -14.04 -31.68
N THR A 228 -3.04 -14.76 -30.62
CA THR A 228 -2.20 -15.81 -29.99
C THR A 228 -2.08 -17.13 -30.78
N GLY A 229 -2.18 -17.07 -32.10
CA GLY A 229 -2.07 -18.19 -33.03
C GLY A 229 -3.43 -18.67 -33.56
N PRO A 230 -3.44 -19.59 -34.55
CA PRO A 230 -4.66 -20.00 -35.24
C PRO A 230 -5.62 -20.84 -34.37
N ASP A 231 -5.20 -21.27 -33.18
CA ASP A 231 -5.94 -22.19 -32.31
C ASP A 231 -6.69 -21.49 -31.15
N ILE A 232 -6.47 -20.18 -30.96
CA ILE A 232 -7.20 -19.36 -29.99
C ILE A 232 -7.83 -18.19 -30.76
N GLU A 233 -8.87 -18.51 -31.55
CA GLU A 233 -9.78 -17.49 -32.06
C GLU A 233 -10.25 -16.69 -30.82
N ASP A 234 -10.04 -15.37 -30.84
CA ASP A 234 -10.51 -14.40 -29.83
C ASP A 234 -9.57 -13.99 -28.69
N GLU A 235 -8.27 -14.28 -28.80
CA GLU A 235 -7.24 -13.84 -27.85
C GLU A 235 -6.12 -13.07 -28.54
N PHE A 236 -5.69 -11.97 -27.92
CA PHE A 236 -4.69 -11.05 -28.45
C PHE A 236 -3.60 -10.80 -27.42
N ASP A 237 -2.36 -10.97 -27.85
CA ASP A 237 -1.19 -10.59 -27.10
C ASP A 237 -0.80 -9.16 -27.46
N VAL A 238 -0.57 -8.33 -26.45
CA VAL A 238 -0.23 -6.91 -26.62
C VAL A 238 1.12 -6.64 -26.00
N ASP A 239 2.05 -6.19 -26.83
CA ASP A 239 3.37 -5.68 -26.43
C ASP A 239 3.40 -4.16 -26.54
N LEU A 240 3.74 -3.48 -25.45
CA LEU A 240 3.94 -2.04 -25.42
C LEU A 240 5.26 -1.70 -24.74
N LEU A 241 6.11 -0.95 -25.47
CA LEU A 241 7.33 -0.38 -24.93
C LEU A 241 7.38 1.14 -25.13
N GLU A 242 7.28 1.90 -24.05
CA GLU A 242 7.43 3.35 -24.09
C GLU A 242 8.60 3.82 -23.23
N VAL A 243 9.40 4.75 -23.76
CA VAL A 243 10.54 5.33 -23.04
C VAL A 243 10.42 6.85 -22.98
N LEU A 244 10.32 7.38 -21.77
CA LEU A 244 10.28 8.81 -21.49
C LEU A 244 11.56 9.28 -20.82
N VAL A 245 12.02 10.46 -21.21
CA VAL A 245 13.17 11.13 -20.58
C VAL A 245 12.68 12.34 -19.79
N ARG A 246 13.14 12.49 -18.54
CA ARG A 246 12.77 13.63 -17.67
C ARG A 246 13.99 14.20 -16.96
N GLN A 247 14.07 15.53 -16.89
CA GLN A 247 15.04 16.23 -16.04
C GLN A 247 14.43 16.42 -14.65
N VAL A 248 15.16 16.03 -13.61
CA VAL A 248 14.72 16.19 -12.21
C VAL A 248 15.83 16.80 -11.35
N PRO A 249 15.48 17.57 -10.31
CA PRO A 249 16.46 18.14 -9.41
C PRO A 249 17.17 17.06 -8.57
N VAL A 250 18.49 17.22 -8.36
CA VAL A 250 19.28 16.38 -7.44
C VAL A 250 18.95 16.71 -5.98
N GLY A 251 18.95 15.68 -5.13
CA GLY A 251 18.77 15.82 -3.68
C GLY A 251 17.34 16.12 -3.25
N LYS A 252 16.38 16.08 -4.19
CA LYS A 252 14.96 16.28 -3.93
C LYS A 252 14.20 14.95 -3.89
N ARG A 253 13.18 14.87 -3.05
CA ARG A 253 12.31 13.70 -2.99
C ARG A 253 11.44 13.66 -4.24
N LEU A 254 11.33 12.48 -4.82
CA LEU A 254 10.41 12.15 -5.89
C LEU A 254 9.62 10.93 -5.47
N THR A 255 8.31 10.97 -5.68
CA THR A 255 7.41 9.87 -5.39
C THR A 255 6.86 9.34 -6.70
N LEU A 256 7.16 8.09 -7.04
CA LEU A 256 6.59 7.40 -8.20
C LEU A 256 5.47 6.50 -7.72
N GLU A 257 4.27 6.71 -8.24
CA GLU A 257 3.10 5.84 -8.07
C GLU A 257 2.81 5.13 -9.39
N THR A 258 2.55 3.83 -9.31
CA THR A 258 2.15 3.02 -10.46
C THR A 258 0.93 2.19 -10.11
N ASP A 259 0.01 2.12 -11.05
CA ASP A 259 -1.31 1.50 -10.90
C ASP A 259 -1.57 0.69 -12.18
N THR A 260 -1.94 -0.57 -12.02
CA THR A 260 -2.46 -1.38 -13.12
C THR A 260 -3.75 -2.05 -12.73
N PHE A 261 -4.72 -1.97 -13.63
CA PHE A 261 -6.06 -2.48 -13.44
C PHE A 261 -6.45 -3.31 -14.66
N GLY A 262 -6.94 -4.52 -14.43
CA GLY A 262 -7.47 -5.38 -15.48
C GLY A 262 -8.88 -5.82 -15.13
N GLN A 263 -9.77 -5.84 -16.12
CA GLN A 263 -11.17 -6.19 -15.92
C GLN A 263 -11.73 -6.95 -17.10
N VAL A 264 -12.63 -7.89 -16.80
CA VAL A 264 -13.58 -8.45 -17.75
C VAL A 264 -15.00 -8.13 -17.26
N PHE A 265 -15.87 -7.70 -18.18
CA PHE A 265 -17.25 -7.32 -17.88
C PHE A 265 -18.22 -7.89 -18.93
N SER A 266 -19.43 -8.24 -18.50
CA SER A 266 -20.53 -8.68 -19.35
C SER A 266 -21.88 -8.25 -18.78
N ASP A 267 -22.81 -7.84 -19.66
CA ASP A 267 -24.19 -7.45 -19.31
C ASP A 267 -25.29 -8.46 -19.71
N GLY A 268 -24.92 -9.73 -19.74
CA GLY A 268 -25.84 -10.84 -19.95
C GLY A 268 -25.10 -12.07 -20.48
N PHE A 269 -25.32 -13.21 -19.85
CA PHE A 269 -24.73 -14.49 -20.27
C PHE A 269 -25.82 -15.55 -20.40
N GLU A 270 -25.86 -16.28 -21.52
CA GLU A 270 -26.66 -17.51 -21.62
C GLU A 270 -25.85 -18.72 -21.12
N SER A 271 -26.51 -19.62 -20.36
CA SER A 271 -25.88 -20.83 -19.83
C SER A 271 -25.52 -21.82 -20.94
N GLY A 272 -24.27 -22.30 -21.00
CA GLY A 272 -23.89 -23.43 -21.87
C GLY A 272 -22.53 -23.34 -22.56
N ASP A 273 -21.84 -22.20 -22.49
CA ASP A 273 -20.49 -22.04 -23.05
C ASP A 273 -19.39 -22.38 -22.03
N THR A 274 -18.25 -22.86 -22.52
CA THR A 274 -17.05 -23.22 -21.75
C THR A 274 -15.90 -22.22 -21.91
N SER A 275 -16.06 -21.21 -22.77
CA SER A 275 -15.05 -20.20 -23.02
C SER A 275 -15.06 -19.11 -21.95
N SER A 276 -13.88 -18.78 -21.43
CA SER A 276 -13.69 -17.78 -20.39
C SER A 276 -13.16 -16.48 -20.98
N TRP A 277 -13.80 -15.36 -20.66
CA TRP A 277 -13.19 -14.04 -20.83
C TRP A 277 -11.95 -13.98 -19.94
N SER A 278 -10.87 -13.36 -20.40
CA SER A 278 -9.72 -13.16 -19.53
C SER A 278 -8.95 -11.92 -19.87
N VAL A 279 -8.46 -11.29 -18.81
CA VAL A 279 -7.36 -10.34 -18.87
C VAL A 279 -6.23 -10.95 -18.06
N SER A 280 -5.07 -11.13 -18.66
CA SER A 280 -3.88 -11.63 -17.97
C SER A 280 -2.69 -10.77 -18.32
N SER A 281 -1.83 -10.55 -17.33
CA SER A 281 -0.45 -10.17 -17.57
C SER A 281 0.43 -11.31 -17.10
N ASP A 282 1.24 -11.86 -17.99
CA ASP A 282 2.18 -12.94 -17.69
C ASP A 282 3.46 -12.40 -17.02
N ASP A 283 3.26 -11.52 -16.01
CA ASP A 283 4.26 -10.96 -15.09
C ASP A 283 4.97 -9.65 -15.52
N THR A 284 4.40 -8.92 -16.48
CA THR A 284 5.18 -8.00 -17.30
C THR A 284 4.71 -6.54 -17.31
N PHE A 285 3.91 -6.05 -16.36
CA PHE A 285 3.81 -4.59 -16.22
C PHE A 285 5.06 -4.06 -15.50
N VAL A 286 6.12 -3.77 -16.27
CA VAL A 286 7.42 -3.37 -15.73
C VAL A 286 7.64 -1.87 -15.90
N PHE A 287 7.63 -1.17 -14.78
CA PHE A 287 7.96 0.24 -14.69
C PHE A 287 9.41 0.38 -14.25
N THR A 288 10.27 0.93 -15.11
CA THR A 288 11.71 1.02 -14.86
C THR A 288 12.14 2.47 -14.77
N VAL A 289 12.86 2.84 -13.71
CA VAL A 289 13.53 4.14 -13.58
C VAL A 289 15.04 3.92 -13.63
N SER A 290 15.74 4.64 -14.51
CA SER A 290 17.20 4.59 -14.70
C SER A 290 17.80 5.96 -15.00
N SER A 291 19.12 6.04 -15.05
CA SER A 291 19.86 7.16 -15.62
C SER A 291 21.06 6.63 -16.41
N ASP A 292 21.30 7.18 -17.61
CA ASP A 292 22.49 6.88 -18.41
C ASP A 292 23.77 7.49 -17.83
N ASN A 293 23.64 8.49 -16.96
CA ASN A 293 24.79 9.06 -16.26
C ASN A 293 25.28 8.09 -15.17
N PRO A 294 26.51 7.55 -15.27
CA PRO A 294 27.04 6.56 -14.33
C PRO A 294 27.34 7.12 -12.94
N ASN A 295 27.27 8.45 -12.74
CA ASN A 295 27.42 9.09 -11.43
C ASN A 295 26.10 9.20 -10.68
N VAL A 296 24.96 8.97 -11.33
CA VAL A 296 23.63 9.10 -10.71
C VAL A 296 23.28 7.83 -9.95
N ARG A 297 22.72 8.02 -8.76
CA ARG A 297 22.21 6.97 -7.90
C ARG A 297 20.85 7.36 -7.34
N PHE A 298 20.02 6.38 -7.04
CA PHE A 298 18.73 6.56 -6.39
C PHE A 298 18.85 6.08 -4.95
N LYS A 299 18.70 7.02 -4.02
CA LYS A 299 18.54 6.72 -2.60
C LYS A 299 17.06 6.51 -2.34
N MET A 300 16.65 5.28 -2.07
CA MET A 300 15.27 4.98 -1.69
C MET A 300 15.00 5.61 -0.33
N VAL A 301 13.85 6.25 -0.18
CA VAL A 301 13.34 6.68 1.11
C VAL A 301 12.60 5.47 1.66
N THR A 302 13.06 4.94 2.78
CA THR A 302 12.38 3.86 3.51
C THR A 302 11.77 4.43 4.78
N GLU A 303 10.81 3.70 5.37
CA GLU A 303 10.41 3.97 6.74
C GLU A 303 11.65 3.97 7.65
N PRO A 304 11.72 4.87 8.63
CA PRO A 304 12.90 4.98 9.47
C PRO A 304 12.97 3.78 10.41
N THR A 305 13.96 2.92 10.26
CA THR A 305 14.17 1.84 11.23
C THR A 305 14.53 2.43 12.59
N ILE A 306 13.94 1.88 13.66
CA ILE A 306 14.27 2.28 15.03
C ILE A 306 15.78 2.10 15.25
N ASN A 307 16.46 3.20 15.56
CA ASN A 307 17.91 3.24 15.69
C ASN A 307 18.36 4.10 16.88
N ALA A 308 19.65 4.02 17.24
CA ALA A 308 20.17 4.72 18.42
C ALA A 308 20.09 6.25 18.31
N GLY A 309 19.98 6.79 17.10
CA GLY A 309 19.73 8.19 16.86
C GLY A 309 18.32 8.64 17.24
N MET A 310 17.38 7.72 17.53
CA MET A 310 16.04 8.00 18.05
C MET A 310 15.97 8.13 19.58
N ASN A 311 17.08 7.88 20.28
CA ASN A 311 17.17 8.02 21.73
C ASN A 311 16.95 9.47 22.18
N ASP A 312 16.68 9.63 23.48
CA ASP A 312 16.49 10.90 24.22
C ASP A 312 15.01 11.31 24.40
N ALA A 313 14.78 12.58 24.73
CA ALA A 313 13.49 13.14 25.12
C ALA A 313 12.56 13.50 23.96
N TRP A 314 11.29 13.15 24.13
CA TRP A 314 10.18 13.41 23.23
C TRP A 314 9.00 14.03 23.99
N VAL A 315 8.18 14.81 23.31
CA VAL A 315 7.03 15.53 23.87
C VAL A 315 5.87 15.53 22.89
N SER A 316 4.64 15.61 23.41
CA SER A 316 3.45 15.88 22.62
C SER A 316 3.00 17.33 22.81
N ALA A 317 2.60 17.99 21.73
CA ALA A 317 2.01 19.32 21.80
C ALA A 317 0.63 19.30 22.48
N ASP A 318 -0.10 18.19 22.35
CA ASP A 318 -1.47 18.02 22.85
C ASP A 318 -1.52 17.64 24.34
N ALA A 319 -0.38 17.22 24.90
CA ALA A 319 -0.23 16.86 26.30
C ALA A 319 0.91 17.68 26.96
N PRO A 320 0.73 19.01 27.10
CA PRO A 320 1.76 19.86 27.68
C PRO A 320 2.09 19.40 29.12
N LEU A 321 3.37 19.47 29.48
CA LEU A 321 3.94 19.05 30.78
C LEU A 321 4.11 17.54 30.98
N GLN A 322 3.74 16.72 30.01
CA GLN A 322 4.13 15.31 29.95
C GLN A 322 5.39 15.14 29.10
N GLY A 323 6.09 14.03 29.28
CA GLY A 323 7.32 13.78 28.54
C GLY A 323 7.68 12.31 28.44
N PHE A 324 8.40 11.98 27.39
CA PHE A 324 8.80 10.63 27.06
C PHE A 324 10.32 10.58 26.94
N PHE A 325 10.91 9.48 27.40
CA PHE A 325 12.30 9.17 27.14
C PHE A 325 12.36 7.81 26.47
N PHE A 326 13.03 7.79 25.33
CA PHE A 326 13.24 6.60 24.52
C PHE A 326 14.71 6.20 24.56
N THR A 327 14.97 4.90 24.68
CA THR A 327 16.31 4.35 24.56
C THR A 327 16.26 3.02 23.83
N TYR A 328 16.85 2.99 22.66
CA TYR A 328 17.11 1.79 21.90
C TYR A 328 18.53 1.28 22.17
N TYR A 329 18.63 -0.04 22.40
CA TYR A 329 19.87 -0.79 22.60
C TYR A 329 20.08 -1.74 21.40
N PRO A 330 20.84 -1.32 20.37
CA PRO A 330 20.95 -2.08 19.11
C PRO A 330 21.49 -3.50 19.29
N GLN A 331 22.45 -3.70 20.19
CA GLN A 331 23.08 -5.01 20.40
C GLN A 331 22.12 -6.07 20.98
N ALA A 332 21.09 -5.64 21.72
CA ALA A 332 20.12 -6.53 22.33
C ALA A 332 18.77 -6.55 21.58
N ASN A 333 18.59 -5.67 20.59
CA ASN A 333 17.31 -5.35 19.96
C ASN A 333 16.19 -5.06 20.99
N ILE A 334 16.50 -4.20 21.97
CA ILE A 334 15.56 -3.80 23.03
C ILE A 334 15.33 -2.31 22.95
N PHE A 335 14.07 -1.90 23.02
CA PHE A 335 13.63 -0.52 23.16
C PHE A 335 12.99 -0.31 24.51
N PHE A 336 13.49 0.66 25.25
CA PHE A 336 12.96 1.10 26.53
C PHE A 336 12.18 2.41 26.35
N LEU A 337 10.97 2.42 26.90
CA LEU A 337 10.14 3.62 27.05
C LEU A 337 10.01 3.95 28.53
N SER A 338 10.15 5.24 28.85
CA SER A 338 9.60 5.80 30.08
C SER A 338 8.75 7.01 29.75
N TRP A 339 7.52 7.03 30.26
CA TRP A 339 6.58 8.13 30.13
C TRP A 339 6.32 8.75 31.51
N PHE A 340 6.67 10.02 31.62
CA PHE A 340 6.29 10.88 32.72
C PHE A 340 4.92 11.50 32.42
N THR A 341 3.96 11.22 33.29
CA THR A 341 2.58 11.70 33.19
C THR A 341 2.01 12.02 34.57
N PHE A 342 0.71 12.28 34.63
CA PHE A 342 0.00 12.61 35.84
C PHE A 342 -1.15 11.62 36.08
N ASP A 343 -1.63 11.58 37.30
CA ASP A 343 -2.85 10.85 37.63
C ASP A 343 -4.06 11.50 36.94
N SER A 344 -5.03 10.68 36.57
CA SER A 344 -6.33 11.10 36.05
C SER A 344 -7.13 11.94 37.05
N VAL A 345 -6.87 11.75 38.36
CA VAL A 345 -7.47 12.52 39.45
C VAL A 345 -6.40 12.83 40.48
N ILE A 346 -6.29 14.09 40.91
CA ILE A 346 -5.37 14.49 41.98
C ILE A 346 -5.71 13.67 43.24
N PRO A 347 -4.78 12.85 43.76
CA PRO A 347 -5.06 12.03 44.92
C PRO A 347 -5.41 12.88 46.14
N GLY A 348 -6.45 12.49 46.87
CA GLY A 348 -6.72 13.04 48.20
C GLY A 348 -5.69 12.50 49.20
N GLY A 349 -4.73 13.32 49.63
CA GLY A 349 -3.65 12.89 50.53
C GLY A 349 -2.74 14.03 51.01
N PRO A 350 -1.77 13.76 51.89
CA PRO A 350 -0.78 14.76 52.29
C PRO A 350 0.01 15.24 51.06
N SER A 351 0.25 16.55 50.95
CA SER A 351 1.08 17.12 49.91
C SER A 351 2.47 16.51 49.94
N ALA A 352 3.00 16.13 48.78
CA ALA A 352 4.40 15.73 48.68
C ALA A 352 5.31 16.83 49.23
N VAL A 353 6.28 16.48 50.08
CA VAL A 353 7.29 17.43 50.60
C VAL A 353 8.27 17.82 49.47
N PHE A 354 8.48 16.92 48.52
CA PHE A 354 9.31 17.11 47.32
C PHE A 354 8.61 16.48 46.11
N GLY A 355 8.44 17.24 45.03
CA GLY A 355 7.66 16.82 43.85
C GLY A 355 6.16 17.04 44.00
N ALA A 356 5.35 16.27 43.28
CA ALA A 356 3.89 16.31 43.38
C ALA A 356 3.31 14.89 43.47
N ALA A 357 2.25 14.71 44.28
CA ALA A 357 1.68 13.40 44.60
C ALA A 357 0.92 12.76 43.42
N ASP A 358 0.58 13.55 42.42
CA ASP A 358 -0.11 13.17 41.20
C ASP A 358 0.83 12.76 40.06
N GLN A 359 2.16 12.83 40.21
CA GLN A 359 3.10 12.41 39.17
C GLN A 359 3.16 10.88 39.02
N ARG A 360 3.22 10.39 37.79
CA ARG A 360 3.25 8.96 37.44
C ARG A 360 4.37 8.67 36.46
N TRP A 361 4.98 7.50 36.61
CA TRP A 361 5.96 6.95 35.68
C TRP A 361 5.45 5.61 35.15
N VAL A 362 5.25 5.56 33.84
CA VAL A 362 4.93 4.34 33.11
C VAL A 362 6.17 3.93 32.34
N THR A 363 6.62 2.69 32.53
CA THR A 363 7.85 2.19 31.92
C THR A 363 7.61 0.88 31.24
N GLY A 364 8.34 0.58 30.18
CA GLY A 364 8.28 -0.74 29.56
C GLY A 364 9.44 -0.99 28.62
N VAL A 365 9.59 -2.25 28.27
CA VAL A 365 10.54 -2.70 27.26
C VAL A 365 9.81 -3.46 26.17
N GLY A 366 10.18 -3.20 24.92
CA GLY A 366 9.68 -3.92 23.76
C GLY A 366 10.81 -4.25 22.80
N THR A 367 10.50 -5.07 21.82
CA THR A 367 11.41 -5.38 20.72
C THR A 367 10.93 -4.59 19.50
N PRO A 368 11.76 -3.70 18.94
CA PRO A 368 11.45 -3.03 17.68
C PRO A 368 11.21 -3.99 16.53
N ASP A 369 10.30 -3.59 15.66
CA ASP A 369 9.98 -4.19 14.38
C ASP A 369 9.86 -3.08 13.34
N GLY A 370 10.88 -2.94 12.49
CA GLY A 370 10.98 -1.82 11.54
C GLY A 370 11.01 -0.45 12.24
N ASN A 371 10.03 0.40 11.92
CA ASN A 371 9.80 1.72 12.52
C ASN A 371 8.88 1.68 13.75
N LYS A 372 8.42 0.49 14.17
CA LYS A 372 7.38 0.32 15.19
C LYS A 372 7.88 -0.46 16.39
N VAL A 373 7.31 -0.19 17.56
CA VAL A 373 7.49 -1.01 18.76
C VAL A 373 6.20 -1.06 19.56
N THR A 374 5.77 -2.27 19.93
CA THR A 374 4.64 -2.50 20.84
C THR A 374 5.17 -2.95 22.20
N ILE A 375 4.76 -2.27 23.26
CA ILE A 375 5.32 -2.39 24.61
C ILE A 375 4.20 -2.70 25.60
N SER A 376 4.33 -3.82 26.32
CA SER A 376 3.55 -4.03 27.56
C SER A 376 4.20 -3.21 28.66
N VAL A 377 3.46 -2.24 29.20
CA VAL A 377 4.01 -1.27 30.16
C VAL A 377 3.61 -1.60 31.59
N GLU A 378 4.45 -1.15 32.52
CA GLU A 378 4.31 -1.33 33.95
C GLU A 378 4.21 0.02 34.65
N LEU A 379 3.40 0.09 35.72
CA LEU A 379 3.28 1.27 36.56
C LEU A 379 4.10 1.09 37.84
N THR A 380 5.03 2.01 38.10
CA THR A 380 5.77 2.07 39.38
C THR A 380 5.14 3.11 40.29
N SER A 381 4.83 2.74 41.54
CA SER A 381 4.19 3.63 42.52
C SER A 381 4.61 3.33 43.97
N GLY A 382 4.29 4.24 44.89
CA GLY A 382 4.40 4.01 46.34
C GLY A 382 5.78 4.13 46.96
N GLY A 383 6.84 4.47 46.20
CA GLY A 383 8.18 4.72 46.74
C GLY A 383 8.31 6.09 47.44
N VAL A 384 9.30 6.21 48.33
CA VAL A 384 9.65 7.47 49.03
C VAL A 384 10.99 8.02 48.52
N PHE A 385 11.09 9.34 48.42
CA PHE A 385 12.30 10.01 47.92
C PHE A 385 13.52 9.65 48.77
N ASN A 386 14.55 9.09 48.13
CA ASN A 386 15.82 8.71 48.75
C ASN A 386 15.66 7.78 49.98
N ASP A 387 14.59 6.99 50.01
CA ASP A 387 14.34 5.96 51.02
C ASP A 387 13.96 4.65 50.34
N SER A 388 14.41 3.54 50.91
CA SER A 388 14.09 2.18 50.45
C SER A 388 12.80 1.62 51.08
N ASP A 389 12.30 2.28 52.13
CA ASP A 389 11.07 1.90 52.85
C ASP A 389 10.04 3.05 52.82
N PRO A 390 8.80 2.81 52.33
CA PRO A 390 8.32 1.59 51.71
C PRO A 390 8.96 1.33 50.34
N THR A 391 9.12 0.04 50.04
CA THR A 391 9.57 -0.40 48.71
C THR A 391 8.52 -0.03 47.66
N ALA A 392 8.97 0.51 46.53
CA ALA A 392 8.09 0.82 45.41
C ALA A 392 7.40 -0.45 44.89
N THR A 393 6.12 -0.31 44.53
CA THR A 393 5.31 -1.37 43.93
C THR A 393 5.33 -1.23 42.42
N GLN A 394 5.61 -2.31 41.70
CA GLN A 394 5.50 -2.40 40.24
C GLN A 394 4.25 -3.21 39.88
N THR A 395 3.39 -2.62 39.05
CA THR A 395 2.19 -3.29 38.53
C THR A 395 2.46 -3.69 37.08
N PRO A 396 2.74 -4.98 36.80
CA PRO A 396 3.01 -5.44 35.45
C PRO A 396 1.73 -5.46 34.60
N ASN A 397 1.89 -5.42 33.27
CA ASN A 397 0.78 -5.42 32.30
C ASN A 397 -0.27 -4.35 32.59
N TYR A 398 0.19 -3.15 32.97
CA TYR A 398 -0.67 -2.03 33.30
C TYR A 398 -1.43 -1.52 32.06
N GLY A 399 -0.84 -1.68 30.88
CA GLY A 399 -1.43 -1.37 29.58
C GLY A 399 -0.50 -1.71 28.43
N THR A 400 -0.87 -1.26 27.25
CA THR A 400 -0.08 -1.39 26.02
C THR A 400 0.18 -0.01 25.43
N ILE A 401 1.42 0.23 25.02
CA ILE A 401 1.82 1.41 24.27
C ILE A 401 2.46 0.96 22.98
N THR A 402 2.03 1.54 21.86
CA THR A 402 2.64 1.32 20.56
C THR A 402 3.19 2.64 20.06
N ILE A 403 4.44 2.62 19.62
CA ILE A 403 5.12 3.78 19.04
C ILE A 403 5.47 3.43 17.61
N GLU A 404 5.16 4.32 16.69
CA GLU A 404 5.48 4.22 15.28
C GLU A 404 6.23 5.49 14.86
N PHE A 405 7.48 5.34 14.45
CA PHE A 405 8.30 6.47 14.04
C PHE A 405 7.99 6.84 12.58
N ILE A 406 7.50 8.06 12.38
CA ILE A 406 7.22 8.63 11.06
C ILE A 406 8.54 9.11 10.43
N ASN A 407 9.37 9.77 11.24
CA ASN A 407 10.71 10.19 10.85
C ASN A 407 11.60 10.37 12.09
N CYS A 408 12.84 10.82 11.89
CA CYS A 408 13.80 11.03 12.98
C CYS A 408 13.41 12.12 14.00
N ASN A 409 12.35 12.89 13.74
CA ASN A 409 11.88 13.99 14.57
C ASN A 409 10.43 13.86 15.02
N GLU A 410 9.68 12.88 14.49
CA GLU A 410 8.24 12.74 14.71
C GLU A 410 7.84 11.26 14.82
N ALA A 411 6.95 10.96 15.75
CA ALA A 411 6.42 9.63 15.98
C ALA A 411 4.95 9.69 16.39
N LEU A 412 4.18 8.66 16.06
CA LEU A 412 2.84 8.45 16.55
C LEU A 412 2.87 7.48 17.73
N MET A 413 2.23 7.85 18.83
CA MET A 413 2.07 6.97 19.98
C MET A 413 0.59 6.68 20.22
N THR A 414 0.24 5.40 20.25
CA THR A 414 -1.08 4.93 20.70
C THR A 414 -0.94 4.22 22.05
N TYR A 415 -1.89 4.45 22.95
CA TYR A 415 -1.88 3.84 24.28
C TYR A 415 -3.25 3.29 24.65
N ASN A 416 -3.24 2.21 25.44
CA ASN A 416 -4.43 1.58 25.99
C ASN A 416 -4.15 1.06 27.41
N PHE A 417 -4.91 1.55 28.39
CA PHE A 417 -4.91 1.10 29.78
C PHE A 417 -6.32 0.57 30.12
N PRO A 418 -6.61 -0.71 29.83
CA PRO A 418 -7.96 -1.26 29.91
C PRO A 418 -8.57 -1.17 31.31
N SER A 419 -7.76 -1.38 32.34
CA SER A 419 -8.18 -1.33 33.75
C SER A 419 -8.67 0.05 34.19
N LEU A 420 -8.26 1.12 33.48
CA LEU A 420 -8.69 2.49 33.70
C LEU A 420 -9.74 2.97 32.69
N GLY A 421 -10.01 2.20 31.64
CA GLY A 421 -10.83 2.66 30.51
C GLY A 421 -10.22 3.85 29.77
N LEU A 422 -8.88 3.97 29.77
CA LEU A 422 -8.17 5.05 29.10
C LEU A 422 -7.48 4.53 27.85
N SER A 423 -7.74 5.16 26.72
CA SER A 423 -7.05 4.90 25.47
C SER A 423 -6.98 6.18 24.64
N GLY A 424 -5.97 6.29 23.78
CA GLY A 424 -5.85 7.41 22.88
C GLY A 424 -4.60 7.36 22.03
N GLU A 425 -4.40 8.44 21.29
CA GLU A 425 -3.28 8.65 20.40
C GLU A 425 -2.68 10.03 20.66
N MET A 426 -1.37 10.15 20.43
CA MET A 426 -0.68 11.43 20.48
C MET A 426 0.50 11.45 19.51
N THR A 427 0.67 12.59 18.83
CA THR A 427 1.86 12.85 18.04
C THR A 427 2.98 13.34 18.96
N LEU A 428 4.16 12.75 18.79
CA LEU A 428 5.36 13.05 19.53
C LEU A 428 6.38 13.74 18.63
N THR A 429 7.06 14.73 19.19
CA THR A 429 8.19 15.41 18.55
C THR A 429 9.39 15.45 19.50
N ARG A 430 10.59 15.52 18.94
CA ARG A 430 11.80 15.63 19.76
C ARG A 430 11.86 16.95 20.50
N VAL A 431 12.34 16.90 21.74
CA VAL A 431 12.69 18.12 22.50
C VAL A 431 13.95 18.76 21.92
N LEU A 432 14.93 17.95 21.51
CA LEU A 432 16.20 18.39 20.94
C LEU A 432 16.44 17.69 19.60
N THR A 433 16.83 18.49 18.59
CA THR A 433 17.04 18.02 17.22
C THR A 433 18.49 17.61 16.93
N SER A 434 19.40 17.69 17.90
CA SER A 434 20.84 17.40 17.71
C SER A 434 21.15 15.98 17.27
N ASN A 435 20.28 15.01 17.60
CA ASN A 435 20.44 13.60 17.19
C ASN A 435 19.77 13.29 15.85
N VAL A 436 19.03 14.22 15.25
CA VAL A 436 18.35 14.01 13.96
C VAL A 436 19.35 13.64 12.85
N PRO A 437 20.51 14.30 12.69
CA PRO A 437 21.50 13.90 11.69
C PRO A 437 22.01 12.47 11.90
N LEU A 438 22.30 12.09 13.15
CA LEU A 438 22.72 10.73 13.48
C LEU A 438 21.63 9.70 13.18
N CYS A 439 20.38 10.01 13.52
CA CYS A 439 19.25 9.13 13.20
C CYS A 439 19.11 8.92 11.69
N GLN A 440 19.27 9.98 10.89
CA GLN A 440 19.20 9.91 9.43
C GLN A 440 20.40 9.16 8.84
N GLU A 441 21.58 9.29 9.44
CA GLU A 441 22.77 8.53 9.08
C GLU A 441 22.58 7.05 9.38
N LEU A 442 22.08 6.69 10.57
CA LEU A 442 21.82 5.30 10.97
C LEU A 442 20.61 4.66 10.28
N ALA A 443 19.67 5.48 9.79
CA ALA A 443 18.57 5.05 8.93
C ALA A 443 18.99 4.97 7.45
N SER A 444 20.18 5.49 7.11
CA SER A 444 20.82 5.21 5.83
C SER A 444 21.66 3.93 6.01
N PRO A 445 21.65 3.01 5.04
CA PRO A 445 22.52 1.84 5.10
C PRO A 445 24.01 2.19 5.23
#